data_AF-A0A914E4A1-F1
#
_entry.id   AF-A0A914E4A1-F1
#
_cell.length_a   1.000
_cell.length_b   1.000
_cell.length_c   1.000
_cell.angle_alpha   90.00
_cell.angle_beta   90.00
_cell.angle_gamma   90.00
#
_symmetry.space_group_name_H-M   'P 1'
#
loop_
_entity.id
_entity.type
_entity.pdbx_description
1 polymer ?
#
loop_
_entity_poly.entity_id
_entity_poly.type
_entity_poly.pdbx_seq_one_letter_code
_entity_poly.pdbx_strand_id
1 'polypeptide(L)'
;MLCVLFSLCLLGGSFLLINKDSAAVHQIQGNVPNFDQSIDLFSQCNSYSNCDFCVTNEYCGFCVQQGNEKSWGYCLPGKNNQSDVRSDTGYCNSPTSSDTDNYHYNISIDGKPTRWEWDDSFCHTKYTFLPIAIIVIYQISFTSGINQIVY
;
A
#
# COMPACT_ATOMS: atom_id res chain seq x y z
N MET A 1 24.13 0.85 24.38
CA MET A 1 24.47 0.86 22.94
C MET A 1 24.04 -0.43 22.21
N LEU A 2 24.32 -1.63 22.74
CA LEU A 2 23.89 -2.91 22.13
C LEU A 2 22.37 -3.04 21.90
N CYS A 3 21.54 -2.62 22.87
CA CYS A 3 20.08 -2.68 22.72
C CYS A 3 19.57 -1.78 21.59
N VAL A 4 20.21 -0.63 21.38
CA VAL A 4 19.88 0.32 20.31
C VAL A 4 20.17 -0.31 18.94
N LEU A 5 21.34 -0.95 18.79
CA LEU A 5 21.71 -1.66 17.57
C LEU A 5 20.74 -2.80 17.25
N PHE A 6 20.36 -3.58 18.27
CA PHE A 6 19.41 -4.68 18.09
C PHE A 6 18.02 -4.18 17.66
N SER A 7 17.52 -3.10 18.28
CA SER A 7 16.25 -2.49 17.89
C SER A 7 16.27 -1.93 16.47
N LEU A 8 17.38 -1.35 16.01
CA LEU A 8 17.51 -0.89 14.62
C LEU A 8 17.45 -2.05 13.62
N CYS A 9 18.11 -3.18 13.92
CA CYS A 9 18.03 -4.38 13.10
C CYS A 9 16.59 -4.93 13.05
N LEU A 10 15.89 -4.97 14.19
CA LEU A 10 14.49 -5.40 14.25
C LEU A 10 13.55 -4.46 13.48
N LEU A 11 13.80 -3.15 13.52
CA LEU A 11 13.03 -2.15 12.78
C LEU A 11 13.17 -2.38 11.27
N GLY A 12 14.41 -2.53 10.79
CA GLY A 12 14.67 -2.88 9.38
C GLY A 12 14.04 -4.21 8.97
N GLY A 13 14.14 -5.23 9.82
CA GLY A 13 13.50 -6.53 9.59
C GLY A 13 11.97 -6.44 9.53
N SER A 14 11.35 -5.54 10.28
CA SER A 14 9.90 -5.35 10.26
C SER A 14 9.40 -4.76 8.95
N PHE A 15 10.13 -3.80 8.38
CA PHE A 15 9.81 -3.27 7.05
C PHE A 15 9.96 -4.34 5.96
N LEU A 16 10.97 -5.21 6.06
CA LEU A 16 11.10 -6.35 5.13
C LEU A 16 9.93 -7.34 5.25
N LEU A 17 9.45 -7.60 6.47
CA LEU A 17 8.29 -8.46 6.69
C LEU A 17 7.00 -7.85 6.13
N ILE A 18 6.81 -6.53 6.30
CA ILE A 18 5.68 -5.80 5.74
C ILE A 18 5.68 -5.89 4.21
N ASN A 19 6.82 -5.63 3.57
CA ASN A 19 6.94 -5.70 2.12
C ASN A 19 6.63 -7.11 1.59
N LYS A 20 7.13 -8.16 2.26
CA LYS A 20 6.91 -9.56 1.89
C LYS A 20 5.46 -10.04 2.11
N ASP A 21 4.78 -9.51 3.13
CA ASP A 21 3.38 -9.86 3.46
C ASP A 21 2.36 -9.01 2.72
N SER A 22 2.81 -7.95 2.03
CA SER A 22 1.93 -7.08 1.27
C SER A 22 1.31 -7.80 0.07
N ALA A 23 0.08 -7.43 -0.28
CA ALA A 23 -0.62 -8.00 -1.42
C ALA A 23 0.19 -7.88 -2.72
N ALA A 24 0.18 -8.95 -3.52
CA ALA A 24 0.89 -8.99 -4.79
C ALA A 24 0.18 -8.12 -5.85
N VAL A 25 0.96 -7.47 -6.71
CA VAL A 25 0.43 -6.76 -7.87
C VAL A 25 0.19 -7.77 -8.98
N HIS A 26 -1.04 -7.79 -9.50
CA HIS A 26 -1.37 -8.53 -10.70
C HIS A 26 -1.04 -7.68 -11.92
N GLN A 27 -0.02 -8.08 -12.66
CA GLN A 27 0.43 -7.36 -13.84
C GLN A 27 -0.57 -7.52 -14.99
N ILE A 28 -1.04 -6.39 -15.50
CA ILE A 28 -1.96 -6.36 -16.64
C ILE A 28 -1.12 -6.53 -17.90
N GLN A 29 -1.41 -7.57 -18.68
CA GLN A 29 -0.73 -7.87 -19.95
C GLN A 29 -1.75 -7.90 -21.10
N GLY A 30 -1.46 -7.19 -22.19
CA GLY A 30 -2.34 -7.11 -23.35
C GLY A 30 -3.58 -6.26 -23.12
N ASN A 31 -4.48 -6.18 -24.09
CA ASN A 31 -5.62 -5.27 -24.01
C ASN A 31 -6.72 -5.85 -23.09
N VAL A 32 -6.84 -5.32 -21.87
CA VAL A 32 -7.81 -5.79 -20.86
C VAL A 32 -8.95 -4.78 -20.76
N PRO A 33 -10.22 -5.20 -20.84
CA PRO A 33 -11.36 -4.29 -20.73
C PRO A 33 -11.36 -3.55 -19.39
N ASN A 34 -11.72 -2.26 -19.44
CA ASN A 34 -11.67 -1.28 -18.34
C ASN A 34 -10.28 -0.75 -17.96
N PHE A 35 -9.21 -1.30 -18.53
CA PHE A 35 -7.85 -0.80 -18.33
C PHE A 35 -7.33 -0.16 -19.62
N ASP A 36 -6.97 1.11 -19.50
CA ASP A 36 -6.35 1.90 -20.55
C ASP A 36 -4.85 1.97 -20.27
N GLN A 37 -4.09 1.26 -21.11
CA GLN A 37 -2.63 1.17 -21.00
C GLN A 37 -1.91 2.34 -21.68
N SER A 38 -2.64 3.19 -22.40
CA SER A 38 -2.10 4.36 -23.07
C SER A 38 -1.88 5.54 -22.12
N ILE A 39 -2.40 5.44 -20.89
CA ILE A 39 -2.24 6.46 -19.86
C ILE A 39 -0.77 6.53 -19.40
N ASP A 40 -0.30 7.76 -19.22
CA ASP A 40 1.02 8.03 -18.65
C ASP A 40 1.18 7.33 -17.29
N LEU A 41 2.42 6.93 -16.96
CA LEU A 41 2.75 6.19 -15.74
C LEU A 41 2.12 4.78 -15.60
N PHE A 42 1.20 4.35 -16.48
CA PHE A 42 0.61 3.00 -16.40
C PHE A 42 1.68 1.90 -16.38
N SER A 43 2.62 1.95 -17.33
CA SER A 43 3.70 0.97 -17.40
C SER A 43 4.62 1.00 -16.17
N GLN A 44 4.76 2.15 -15.52
CA GLN A 44 5.59 2.29 -14.32
C GLN A 44 4.87 1.71 -13.10
N CYS A 45 3.61 2.10 -12.86
CA CYS A 45 2.84 1.56 -11.75
C CYS A 45 2.62 0.04 -11.90
N ASN A 46 2.31 -0.45 -13.10
CA ASN A 46 2.12 -1.88 -13.37
C ASN A 46 3.42 -2.72 -13.25
N SER A 47 4.60 -2.08 -13.16
CA SER A 47 5.87 -2.78 -13.00
C SER A 47 6.19 -3.20 -11.56
N TYR A 48 5.51 -2.62 -10.57
CA TYR A 48 5.72 -2.96 -9.17
C TYR A 48 5.22 -4.37 -8.84
N SER A 49 5.88 -5.04 -7.89
CA SER A 49 5.60 -6.43 -7.53
C SER A 49 4.54 -6.59 -6.45
N ASN A 50 4.39 -5.60 -5.57
CA ASN A 50 3.51 -5.65 -4.40
C ASN A 50 3.03 -4.26 -4.01
N CYS A 51 1.97 -4.22 -3.20
CA CYS A 51 1.32 -3.00 -2.73
C CYS A 51 2.32 -2.02 -2.09
N ASP A 52 3.20 -2.48 -1.18
CA ASP A 52 4.17 -1.60 -0.49
C ASP A 52 5.09 -0.82 -1.46
N PHE A 53 5.58 -1.46 -2.53
CA PHE A 53 6.33 -0.74 -3.57
C PHE A 53 5.45 0.18 -4.43
N CYS A 54 4.20 -0.22 -4.67
CA CYS A 54 3.24 0.56 -5.43
C CYS A 54 2.93 1.91 -4.75
N VAL A 55 2.59 1.87 -3.46
CA VAL A 55 2.19 3.06 -2.67
C VAL A 55 3.38 3.93 -2.22
N THR A 56 4.62 3.48 -2.47
CA THR A 56 5.81 4.30 -2.25
C THR A 56 5.91 5.46 -3.26
N ASN A 57 5.24 5.34 -4.41
CA ASN A 57 5.23 6.36 -5.45
C ASN A 57 3.96 7.21 -5.36
N GLU A 58 4.10 8.53 -5.22
CA GLU A 58 2.99 9.49 -5.11
C GLU A 58 2.07 9.54 -6.35
N TYR A 59 2.52 8.99 -7.49
CA TYR A 59 1.73 8.92 -8.71
C TYR A 59 0.96 7.61 -8.88
N CYS A 60 1.22 6.61 -8.02
CA CYS A 60 0.62 5.29 -8.12
C CYS A 60 -0.23 5.00 -6.88
N GLY A 61 -1.21 4.13 -7.04
CA GLY A 61 -1.96 3.57 -5.93
C GLY A 61 -2.43 2.16 -6.23
N PHE A 62 -2.89 1.48 -5.19
CA PHE A 62 -3.24 0.08 -5.22
C PHE A 62 -4.77 -0.09 -5.20
N CYS A 63 -5.29 -0.77 -6.21
CA CYS A 63 -6.72 -1.08 -6.35
C CYS A 63 -6.94 -2.55 -6.03
N VAL A 64 -7.65 -2.84 -4.94
CA VAL A 64 -7.86 -4.20 -4.43
C VAL A 64 -9.34 -4.56 -4.36
N GLN A 65 -9.67 -5.83 -4.58
CA GLN A 65 -11.05 -6.29 -4.39
C GLN A 65 -11.31 -6.53 -2.89
N GLN A 66 -12.43 -6.04 -2.38
CA GLN A 66 -12.85 -6.26 -1.00
C GLN A 66 -12.92 -7.75 -0.69
N GLY A 67 -12.30 -8.16 0.42
CA GLY A 67 -12.16 -9.58 0.81
C GLY A 67 -10.94 -10.29 0.21
N ASN A 68 -10.20 -9.66 -0.72
CA ASN A 68 -8.92 -10.11 -1.26
C ASN A 68 -7.74 -9.18 -0.92
N GLU A 69 -7.92 -8.29 0.07
CA GLU A 69 -6.97 -7.28 0.55
C GLU A 69 -5.54 -7.77 0.79
N LYS A 70 -5.36 -9.07 1.07
CA LYS A 70 -4.06 -9.69 1.37
C LYS A 70 -3.52 -10.57 0.25
N SER A 71 -4.33 -10.84 -0.77
CA SER A 71 -3.99 -11.83 -1.80
C SER A 71 -3.38 -11.15 -3.01
N TRP A 72 -4.12 -10.23 -3.64
CA TRP A 72 -3.69 -9.58 -4.87
C TRP A 72 -4.53 -8.34 -5.17
N GLY A 73 -3.98 -7.44 -5.98
CA GLY A 73 -4.66 -6.24 -6.51
C GLY A 73 -3.91 -5.67 -7.70
N TYR A 74 -4.31 -4.50 -8.17
CA TYR A 74 -3.70 -3.82 -9.31
C TYR A 74 -2.99 -2.55 -8.87
N CYS A 75 -1.76 -2.34 -9.32
CA CYS A 75 -1.08 -1.06 -9.14
C CYS A 75 -1.36 -0.17 -10.35
N LEU A 76 -2.02 0.97 -10.13
CA LEU A 76 -2.54 1.83 -11.20
C LEU A 76 -2.08 3.28 -10.97
N PRO A 77 -1.97 4.09 -12.04
CA PRO A 77 -1.69 5.51 -11.90
C PRO A 77 -2.88 6.22 -11.26
N GLY A 78 -2.58 7.19 -10.40
CA GLY A 78 -3.54 8.12 -9.83
C GLY A 78 -4.08 9.08 -10.88
N LYS A 79 -5.34 9.49 -10.73
CA LYS A 79 -5.98 10.42 -11.65
C LYS A 79 -5.28 11.79 -11.66
N ASN A 80 -5.03 12.34 -12.84
CA ASN A 80 -4.28 13.60 -13.02
C ASN A 80 -2.87 13.56 -12.39
N ASN A 81 -2.23 12.38 -12.35
CA ASN A 81 -0.96 12.18 -11.65
C ASN A 81 -1.04 12.52 -10.16
N GLN A 82 -2.18 12.23 -9.53
CA GLN A 82 -2.42 12.35 -8.09
C GLN A 82 -3.10 11.07 -7.62
N SER A 83 -2.44 10.31 -6.73
CA SER A 83 -2.95 9.04 -6.22
C SER A 83 -3.99 9.19 -5.11
N ASP A 84 -4.12 10.38 -4.54
CA ASP A 84 -4.86 10.72 -3.32
C ASP A 84 -6.40 10.66 -3.42
N VAL A 85 -6.96 10.22 -4.54
CA VAL A 85 -8.42 10.13 -4.71
C VAL A 85 -8.84 8.83 -5.38
N ARG A 86 -8.24 8.51 -6.54
CA ARG A 86 -8.69 7.41 -7.39
C ARG A 86 -7.67 7.07 -8.46
N SER A 87 -7.83 5.90 -9.07
CA SER A 87 -7.05 5.55 -10.25
C SER A 87 -7.52 6.31 -11.49
N ASP A 88 -6.63 6.50 -12.46
CA ASP A 88 -7.00 7.07 -13.76
C ASP A 88 -7.62 6.03 -14.71
N THR A 89 -7.44 4.75 -14.39
CA THR A 89 -7.96 3.61 -15.16
C THR A 89 -8.32 2.41 -14.30
N GLY A 90 -8.97 1.41 -14.87
CA GLY A 90 -9.34 0.18 -14.18
C GLY A 90 -10.56 0.30 -13.28
N TYR A 91 -10.67 -0.65 -12.36
CA TYR A 91 -11.83 -0.82 -11.48
C TYR A 91 -11.97 0.26 -10.40
N CYS A 92 -10.93 1.06 -10.16
CA CYS A 92 -10.95 2.15 -9.17
C CYS A 92 -11.04 3.55 -9.81
N ASN A 93 -11.47 3.68 -11.08
CA ASN A 93 -11.50 4.98 -11.80
C ASN A 93 -12.80 5.78 -11.59
N SER A 94 -13.95 5.11 -11.47
CA SER A 94 -15.25 5.81 -11.47
C SER A 94 -16.03 5.55 -10.19
N PRO A 95 -16.22 6.55 -9.31
CA PRO A 95 -17.01 6.38 -8.10
C PRO A 95 -18.47 6.09 -8.47
N THR A 96 -19.04 5.04 -7.89
CA THR A 96 -20.48 4.80 -7.91
C THR A 96 -21.13 5.70 -6.86
N SER A 97 -21.75 6.79 -7.33
CA SER A 97 -22.81 7.59 -6.67
C SER A 97 -22.62 8.01 -5.20
N SER A 98 -22.51 9.33 -4.99
CA SER A 98 -22.98 10.06 -3.81
C SER A 98 -22.50 9.61 -2.43
N ASP A 99 -21.37 8.93 -2.32
CA ASP A 99 -20.57 8.92 -1.11
C ASP A 99 -19.33 9.77 -1.43
N THR A 100 -19.33 11.00 -0.94
CA THR A 100 -18.16 11.90 -0.97
C THR A 100 -17.03 11.39 -0.09
N ASP A 101 -17.29 10.33 0.67
CA ASP A 101 -16.37 9.71 1.58
C ASP A 101 -16.13 8.27 1.10
N ASN A 102 -14.86 7.93 0.91
CA ASN A 102 -14.30 6.57 0.95
C ASN A 102 -14.30 5.79 -0.37
N TYR A 103 -13.19 5.93 -1.13
CA TYR A 103 -12.30 4.88 -1.70
C TYR A 103 -12.88 3.54 -2.21
N HIS A 104 -14.19 3.37 -2.34
CA HIS A 104 -14.84 2.11 -2.68
C HIS A 104 -15.64 2.20 -3.99
N TYR A 105 -15.46 1.19 -4.84
CA TYR A 105 -15.98 1.16 -6.20
C TYR A 105 -16.79 -0.12 -6.39
N ASN A 106 -18.10 0.01 -6.60
CA ASN A 106 -18.97 -1.14 -6.83
C ASN A 106 -19.10 -1.39 -8.33
N ILE A 107 -18.47 -2.46 -8.81
CA ILE A 107 -18.51 -2.86 -10.22
C ILE A 107 -19.20 -4.21 -10.32
N SER A 108 -20.19 -4.27 -11.22
CA SER A 108 -20.85 -5.52 -11.58
C SER A 108 -20.01 -6.27 -12.59
N ILE A 109 -19.24 -7.25 -12.14
CA ILE A 109 -18.53 -8.20 -13.02
C ILE A 109 -19.39 -9.47 -13.08
N ASP A 110 -19.76 -9.90 -14.30
CA ASP A 110 -20.61 -11.09 -14.54
C ASP A 110 -21.94 -11.10 -13.76
N GLY A 111 -22.54 -9.91 -13.58
CA GLY A 111 -23.82 -9.74 -12.87
C GLY A 111 -23.72 -9.85 -11.34
N LYS A 112 -22.50 -9.93 -10.77
CA LYS A 112 -22.28 -9.92 -9.32
C LYS A 112 -21.67 -8.58 -8.88
N PRO A 113 -22.20 -7.93 -7.84
CA PRO A 113 -21.59 -6.72 -7.29
C PRO A 113 -20.26 -7.09 -6.64
N THR A 114 -19.17 -6.58 -7.19
CA THR A 114 -17.83 -6.65 -6.60
C THR A 114 -17.41 -5.27 -6.14
N ARG A 115 -17.04 -5.17 -4.86
CA ARG A 115 -16.54 -3.93 -4.28
C ARG A 115 -15.02 -3.92 -4.40
N TRP A 116 -14.48 -2.84 -4.93
CA TRP A 116 -13.06 -2.56 -5.03
C TRP A 116 -12.72 -1.40 -4.09
N GLU A 117 -11.50 -1.37 -3.60
CA GLU A 117 -10.99 -0.38 -2.67
C GLU A 117 -9.68 0.19 -3.23
N TRP A 118 -9.53 1.50 -3.12
CA TRP A 118 -8.35 2.23 -3.55
C TRP A 118 -7.52 2.64 -2.33
N ASP A 119 -6.25 2.26 -2.33
CA ASP A 119 -5.30 2.58 -1.29
C ASP A 119 -4.05 3.20 -1.93
N ASP A 120 -3.77 4.45 -1.61
CA ASP A 120 -2.59 5.18 -2.11
C ASP A 120 -1.47 5.30 -1.08
N SER A 121 -1.78 5.10 0.21
CA SER A 121 -0.90 5.45 1.32
C SER A 121 -0.55 4.29 2.25
N PHE A 122 -1.39 3.25 2.33
CA PHE A 122 -1.16 2.12 3.22
C PHE A 122 -1.59 0.79 2.58
N CYS A 123 -0.95 -0.29 2.99
CA CYS A 123 -1.30 -1.64 2.56
C CYS A 123 -1.79 -2.46 3.76
N HIS A 124 -2.83 -3.27 3.54
CA HIS A 124 -3.35 -4.17 4.56
C HIS A 124 -2.35 -5.30 4.88
N THR A 125 -1.54 -5.12 5.93
CA THR A 125 -0.66 -6.19 6.47
C THR A 125 -0.92 -6.42 7.95
N LYS A 126 -0.69 -7.66 8.41
CA LYS A 126 -0.75 -8.00 9.85
C LYS A 126 0.44 -7.43 10.64
N TYR A 127 1.51 -7.02 9.95
CA TYR A 127 2.79 -6.68 10.58
C TYR A 127 2.99 -5.19 10.85
N THR A 128 2.05 -4.30 10.48
CA THR A 128 2.15 -2.85 10.70
C THR A 128 2.33 -2.48 12.18
N PHE A 129 1.90 -3.32 13.12
CA PHE A 129 2.10 -3.07 14.55
C PHE A 129 3.56 -3.27 15.01
N LEU A 130 4.37 -4.03 14.27
CA LEU A 130 5.75 -4.37 14.66
C LEU A 130 6.67 -3.14 14.71
N PRO A 131 6.74 -2.27 13.69
CA PRO A 131 7.53 -1.04 13.77
C PRO A 131 7.18 -0.17 14.98
N ILE A 132 5.89 -0.07 15.33
CA ILE A 132 5.41 0.70 16.48
C ILE A 132 5.93 0.10 17.79
N ALA A 133 5.78 -1.21 17.99
CA ALA A 133 6.28 -1.87 19.19
C ALA A 133 7.81 -1.71 19.35
N ILE A 134 8.55 -1.83 18.25
CA ILE A 134 10.01 -1.73 18.24
C ILE A 134 10.47 -0.29 18.52
N ILE A 135 9.76 0.73 18.02
CA ILE A 135 10.11 2.12 18.29
C ILE A 135 9.97 2.45 19.78
N VAL A 136 8.96 1.91 20.47
CA VAL A 136 8.79 2.09 21.92
C VAL A 136 9.96 1.47 22.68
N ILE A 137 10.37 0.25 22.32
CA ILE A 137 11.51 -0.44 22.92
C ILE A 137 12.82 0.32 22.67
N TYR A 138 12.99 0.86 21.46
CA TYR A 138 14.12 1.73 21.11
C TYR A 138 14.18 2.96 22.02
N GLN A 139 13.05 3.67 22.20
CA GLN A 139 13.02 4.89 23.01
C GLN A 139 13.38 4.62 24.48
N ILE A 140 12.86 3.54 25.08
CA ILE A 140 13.19 3.14 26.47
C ILE A 140 14.68 2.79 26.60
N SER A 141 15.23 2.09 25.60
CA SER A 141 16.64 1.71 25.58
C SER A 141 17.57 2.90 25.38
N PHE A 142 17.12 3.90 24.62
CA PHE A 142 17.85 5.13 24.37
C PHE A 142 17.93 6.01 25.62
N THR A 143 16.81 6.24 26.31
CA THR A 143 16.77 7.06 27.53
C THR A 143 17.58 6.44 28.67
N SER A 144 17.57 5.12 28.80
CA SER A 144 18.35 4.41 29.83
C SER A 144 19.88 4.54 29.64
N GLY A 145 20.33 4.85 28.43
CA GLY A 145 21.76 5.05 28.12
C GLY A 145 22.31 6.44 28.47
N ILE A 146 21.44 7.45 28.62
CA ILE A 146 21.84 8.86 28.86
C ILE A 146 22.04 9.13 30.36
N ASN A 147 21.44 8.31 31.23
CA ASN A 147 21.53 8.46 32.69
C ASN A 147 22.90 8.10 33.31
N GLN A 148 23.94 7.83 32.50
CA GLN A 148 25.30 7.55 32.99
C GLN A 148 26.32 8.66 32.67
N ILE A 149 25.88 9.82 32.14
CA ILE A 149 26.78 10.94 31.76
C ILE A 149 26.62 12.15 32.71
N VAL A 150 25.75 12.07 33.72
CA VAL A 150 25.61 13.10 34.76
C VAL A 150 25.88 12.46 36.13
N TYR A 151 27.15 12.18 36.42
CA TYR A 151 27.71 12.14 37.78
C TYR A 151 29.22 12.34 37.70
#